data_AF-A0A2T0TR01-F1
#
_entry.id   AF-A0A2T0TR01-F1
#
_cell.length_a   1.000
_cell.length_b   1.000
_cell.length_c   1.000
_cell.angle_alpha   90.00
_cell.angle_beta   90.00
_cell.angle_gamma   90.00
#
_symmetry.space_group_name_H-M   'P 1'
#
loop_
_entity.id
_entity.type
_entity.pdbx_description
1 polymer ?
#
loop_
_entity_poly.entity_id
_entity_poly.type
_entity_poly.pdbx_seq_one_letter_code
_entity_poly.pdbx_strand_id
1 'polypeptide(L)'
;MRAGYRVAAYTILEMTIAMLLAAITIGITYTAFSMIVQSYRRFDKDNEEHASFVLVDKLLQKDIQAAVLVSSTFEGIDIKDSEGSIRYIFTADYILRDQYEVSQDTFYIPNRDLRALFENEEATTEGRPVDHIAFFATLKSQEFPLVYSKHYSSSELIQLQQLIKPL
;
A
#
# COMPACT_ATOMS: atom_id res chain seq x y z
N MET A 1 66.51 -40.73 -21.66
CA MET A 1 65.40 -40.71 -22.63
C MET A 1 64.21 -39.97 -22.03
N ARG A 2 63.89 -38.77 -22.49
CA ARG A 2 62.65 -38.06 -22.11
C ARG A 2 61.64 -38.26 -23.25
N ALA A 3 60.56 -39.00 -22.97
CA ALA A 3 59.43 -39.10 -23.86
C ALA A 3 58.74 -37.72 -23.90
N GLY A 4 58.90 -37.00 -25.01
CA GLY A 4 58.19 -35.75 -25.25
C GLY A 4 56.73 -36.07 -25.57
N TYR A 5 55.81 -35.63 -24.71
CA TYR A 5 54.37 -35.71 -24.98
C TYR A 5 54.05 -34.79 -26.17
N ARG A 6 53.62 -35.38 -27.30
CA ARG A 6 53.07 -34.65 -28.43
C ARG A 6 51.63 -34.29 -28.09
N VAL A 7 51.39 -33.02 -27.76
CA VAL A 7 50.04 -32.49 -27.64
C VAL A 7 49.48 -32.38 -29.06
N ALA A 8 48.34 -33.01 -29.33
CA ALA A 8 47.64 -32.84 -30.60
C ALA A 8 47.19 -31.39 -30.73
N ALA A 9 47.72 -30.66 -31.71
CA ALA A 9 47.29 -29.29 -31.99
C ALA A 9 45.87 -29.34 -32.56
N TYR A 10 44.89 -28.98 -31.74
CA TYR A 10 43.52 -28.74 -32.17
C TYR A 10 43.51 -27.65 -33.24
N THR A 11 42.68 -27.82 -34.27
CA THR A 11 42.69 -26.91 -35.42
C THR A 11 42.12 -25.55 -35.03
N ILE A 12 42.66 -24.46 -35.60
CA ILE A 12 42.16 -23.09 -35.36
C ILE A 12 40.65 -23.00 -35.64
N LEU A 13 40.17 -23.75 -36.64
CA LEU A 13 38.75 -23.85 -37.01
C LEU A 13 37.88 -24.40 -35.88
N GLU A 14 38.40 -25.35 -35.11
CA GLU A 14 37.66 -25.94 -33.99
C GLU A 14 37.55 -24.95 -32.82
N MET A 15 38.61 -24.20 -32.57
CA MET A 15 38.64 -23.09 -31.60
C MET A 15 37.66 -21.98 -32.00
N THR A 16 37.60 -21.58 -33.27
CA THR A 16 36.70 -20.52 -33.73
C THR A 16 35.24 -20.95 -33.67
N ILE A 17 34.92 -22.21 -34.01
CA ILE A 17 33.56 -22.74 -33.85
C ILE A 17 33.16 -22.77 -32.37
N ALA A 18 34.04 -23.24 -31.49
CA ALA A 18 33.78 -23.27 -30.05
C ALA A 18 33.53 -21.86 -29.48
N MET A 19 34.35 -20.87 -29.88
CA MET A 19 34.18 -19.47 -29.48
C MET A 19 32.87 -18.87 -29.99
N LEU A 20 32.48 -19.17 -31.24
CA LEU A 20 31.22 -18.71 -31.82
C LEU A 20 30.03 -19.29 -31.06
N LEU A 21 30.04 -20.59 -30.78
CA LEU A 21 29.00 -21.26 -30.01
C LEU A 21 28.93 -20.71 -28.57
N ALA A 22 30.08 -20.44 -27.95
CA ALA A 22 30.14 -19.82 -26.63
C ALA A 22 29.52 -18.41 -26.65
N ALA A 23 29.84 -17.58 -27.65
CA ALA A 23 29.26 -16.25 -27.76
C ALA A 23 27.73 -16.28 -27.93
N ILE A 24 27.22 -17.20 -28.77
CA ILE A 24 25.77 -17.37 -28.98
C ILE A 24 25.09 -17.82 -27.69
N THR A 25 25.64 -18.84 -27.03
CA THR A 25 25.07 -19.37 -25.78
C THR A 25 25.09 -18.35 -24.65
N ILE A 26 26.18 -17.60 -24.49
CA ILE A 26 26.25 -16.48 -23.54
C ILE A 26 25.22 -15.42 -23.89
N GLY A 27 25.09 -15.04 -25.16
CA GLY A 27 24.11 -14.06 -25.61
C GLY A 27 22.67 -14.45 -25.27
N ILE A 28 22.27 -15.68 -25.61
CA ILE A 28 20.94 -16.20 -25.30
C ILE A 28 20.71 -16.24 -23.78
N THR A 29 21.69 -16.74 -23.02
CA THR A 29 21.58 -16.85 -21.56
C THR A 29 21.46 -15.47 -20.91
N TYR A 30 22.25 -14.50 -21.37
CA TYR A 30 22.19 -13.13 -20.87
C TYR A 30 20.83 -12.47 -21.15
N THR A 31 20.30 -12.64 -22.36
CA THR A 31 18.96 -12.13 -22.71
C THR A 31 17.87 -12.79 -21.86
N ALA A 32 17.89 -14.11 -21.73
CA ALA A 32 16.92 -14.83 -20.90
C ALA A 32 16.99 -14.40 -19.44
N PHE A 33 18.20 -14.28 -18.88
CA PHE A 33 18.41 -13.81 -17.51
C PHE A 33 17.88 -12.38 -17.32
N SER A 34 18.17 -11.47 -18.26
CA SER A 34 17.69 -10.09 -18.22
C SER A 34 16.16 -10.01 -18.23
N MET A 35 15.50 -10.82 -19.07
CA MET A 35 14.04 -10.90 -19.11
C MET A 35 13.45 -11.38 -17.78
N ILE A 36 14.04 -12.41 -17.18
CA ILE A 36 13.59 -12.95 -15.89
C ILE A 36 13.73 -11.90 -14.78
N VAL A 37 14.90 -11.25 -14.68
CA VAL A 37 15.14 -10.20 -13.68
C VAL A 37 14.17 -9.04 -13.84
N GLN A 38 13.90 -8.62 -15.07
CA GLN A 38 12.94 -7.55 -15.34
C GLN A 38 11.51 -7.96 -14.98
N SER A 39 11.13 -9.21 -15.27
CA SER A 39 9.82 -9.76 -14.90
C SER A 39 9.66 -9.83 -13.38
N TYR A 40 10.68 -10.28 -12.67
CA TYR A 40 10.67 -10.37 -11.21
C TYR A 40 10.52 -8.99 -10.56
N ARG A 41 11.28 -7.99 -11.03
CA ARG A 41 11.16 -6.61 -10.53
C ARG A 41 9.78 -6.00 -10.76
N ARG A 42 9.16 -6.27 -11.91
CA ARG A 42 7.79 -5.82 -12.18
C ARG A 42 6.78 -6.49 -11.26
N PHE A 43 6.93 -7.79 -11.03
CA PHE A 43 6.07 -8.55 -10.14
C PHE A 43 6.17 -8.05 -8.69
N ASP A 44 7.38 -7.87 -8.17
CA ASP A 44 7.60 -7.35 -6.81
C ASP A 44 6.96 -5.97 -6.63
N LYS A 45 7.19 -5.05 -7.58
CA LYS A 45 6.61 -3.70 -7.53
C LYS A 45 5.08 -3.76 -7.55
N ASP A 46 4.51 -4.54 -8.47
CA ASP A 46 3.07 -4.70 -8.58
C ASP A 46 2.47 -5.28 -7.29
N ASN A 47 3.17 -6.24 -6.66
CA ASN A 47 2.72 -6.88 -5.45
C ASN A 47 2.84 -5.97 -4.22
N GLU A 48 3.82 -5.07 -4.18
CA GLU A 48 4.00 -4.08 -3.10
C GLU A 48 2.87 -3.04 -3.07
N GLU A 49 2.45 -2.54 -4.23
CA GLU A 49 1.30 -1.62 -4.36
C GLU A 49 0.00 -2.31 -3.89
N HIS A 50 -0.23 -3.55 -4.32
CA HIS A 50 -1.37 -4.37 -3.89
C HIS A 50 -1.34 -4.66 -2.39
N ALA A 51 -0.17 -5.02 -1.84
CA ALA A 51 -0.01 -5.30 -0.42
C ALA A 51 -0.28 -4.06 0.42
N SER A 52 0.22 -2.90 0.00
CA SER A 52 -0.02 -1.61 0.67
C SER A 52 -1.51 -1.26 0.69
N PHE A 53 -2.20 -1.44 -0.44
CA PHE A 53 -3.65 -1.24 -0.53
C PHE A 53 -4.43 -2.12 0.44
N VAL A 54 -4.17 -3.43 0.43
CA VAL A 54 -4.83 -4.39 1.33
C VAL A 54 -4.53 -4.10 2.79
N LEU A 55 -3.32 -3.65 3.09
CA LEU A 55 -2.90 -3.34 4.45
C LEU A 55 -3.62 -2.09 4.99
N VAL A 56 -3.74 -1.03 4.18
CA VAL A 56 -4.51 0.17 4.55
C VAL A 56 -5.98 -0.16 4.80
N ASP A 57 -6.60 -0.91 3.90
CA ASP A 57 -7.99 -1.33 4.02
C ASP A 57 -8.25 -2.07 5.34
N LYS A 58 -7.39 -3.05 5.65
CA LYS A 58 -7.47 -3.80 6.91
C LYS A 58 -7.21 -2.95 8.14
N LEU A 59 -6.20 -2.07 8.10
CA LEU A 59 -5.87 -1.21 9.24
C LEU A 59 -6.98 -0.21 9.53
N LEU A 60 -7.47 0.51 8.52
CA LEU A 60 -8.60 1.42 8.68
C LEU A 60 -9.83 0.70 9.23
N GLN A 61 -10.17 -0.46 8.68
CA GLN A 61 -11.31 -1.22 9.16
C GLN A 61 -11.15 -1.67 10.62
N LYS A 62 -9.96 -2.16 10.98
CA LYS A 62 -9.65 -2.58 12.35
C LYS A 62 -9.71 -1.40 13.33
N ASP A 63 -9.05 -0.30 12.98
CA ASP A 63 -8.91 0.86 13.87
C ASP A 63 -10.27 1.54 14.07
N ILE A 64 -11.08 1.68 13.01
CA ILE A 64 -12.47 2.18 13.11
C ILE A 64 -13.33 1.26 13.99
N GLN A 65 -13.24 -0.06 13.81
CA GLN A 65 -14.03 -1.01 14.60
C GLN A 65 -13.65 -0.96 16.09
N ALA A 66 -12.35 -0.89 16.40
CA ALA A 66 -11.84 -0.82 17.76
C ALA A 66 -12.05 0.55 18.44
N ALA A 67 -12.30 1.61 17.65
CA ALA A 67 -12.49 2.96 18.14
C ALA A 67 -13.59 3.07 19.20
N VAL A 68 -13.37 3.91 20.20
CA VAL A 68 -14.43 4.45 21.06
C VAL A 68 -15.13 5.61 20.36
N LEU A 69 -14.36 6.46 19.67
CA LEU A 69 -14.86 7.62 18.94
C LEU A 69 -14.07 7.81 17.65
N VAL A 70 -14.76 8.17 16.58
CA VAL A 70 -14.15 8.60 15.33
C VAL A 70 -14.66 10.02 15.10
N SER A 71 -13.75 10.95 14.87
CA SER A 71 -14.07 12.36 14.67
C SER A 71 -13.48 12.85 13.35
N SER A 72 -14.14 13.80 12.69
CA SER A 72 -13.60 14.44 11.51
C SER A 72 -12.52 15.46 11.87
N THR A 73 -11.54 15.61 10.98
CA THR A 73 -10.52 16.66 11.03
C THR A 73 -10.48 17.39 9.68
N PHE A 74 -9.76 18.51 9.60
CA PHE A 74 -9.63 19.24 8.33
C PHE A 74 -8.97 18.43 7.22
N GLU A 75 -8.06 17.54 7.58
CA GLU A 75 -7.24 16.78 6.64
C GLU A 75 -7.57 15.28 6.63
N GLY A 76 -8.58 14.84 7.39
CA GLY A 76 -8.90 13.42 7.50
C GLY A 76 -9.83 13.08 8.66
N ILE A 77 -9.40 12.10 9.45
CA ILE A 77 -10.15 11.59 10.61
C ILE A 77 -9.20 11.36 11.80
N ASP A 78 -9.74 11.51 13.00
CA ASP A 78 -9.08 11.16 14.25
C ASP A 78 -9.85 10.02 14.90
N ILE A 79 -9.15 8.94 15.24
CA ILE A 79 -9.70 7.73 15.80
C ILE A 79 -9.21 7.60 17.23
N LYS A 80 -10.11 7.69 18.19
CA LYS A 80 -9.80 7.50 19.59
C LYS A 80 -10.18 6.11 20.03
N ASP A 81 -9.23 5.36 20.55
CA ASP A 81 -9.44 4.05 21.16
C ASP A 81 -9.14 4.07 22.67
N SER A 82 -9.00 2.89 23.28
CA SER A 82 -8.69 2.77 24.71
C SER A 82 -7.24 3.08 25.06
N GLU A 83 -6.32 3.02 24.10
CA GLU A 83 -4.89 3.18 24.30
C GLU A 83 -4.42 4.62 23.96
N GLY A 84 -5.08 5.29 23.00
CA GLY A 84 -4.75 6.65 22.61
C GLY A 84 -5.56 7.16 21.42
N SER A 85 -4.94 8.05 20.64
CA SER A 85 -5.50 8.57 19.38
C SER A 85 -4.66 8.09 18.20
N ILE A 86 -5.34 7.77 17.10
CA ILE A 86 -4.76 7.41 15.82
C ILE A 86 -5.28 8.41 14.80
N ARG A 87 -4.39 9.26 14.29
CA ARG A 87 -4.75 10.28 13.30
C ARG A 87 -4.48 9.77 11.90
N TYR A 88 -5.48 9.88 11.04
CA TYR A 88 -5.35 9.63 9.61
C TYR A 88 -5.42 10.93 8.84
N ILE A 89 -4.39 11.20 8.06
CA ILE A 89 -4.29 12.38 7.17
C ILE A 89 -4.37 11.89 5.73
N PHE A 90 -5.35 12.38 5.00
CA PHE A 90 -5.61 12.03 3.60
C PHE A 90 -5.09 13.14 2.70
N THR A 91 -4.07 12.81 1.91
CA THR A 91 -3.56 13.70 0.86
C THR A 91 -3.85 13.07 -0.50
N ALA A 92 -3.77 13.85 -1.58
CA ALA A 92 -4.07 13.34 -2.92
C ALA A 92 -3.24 12.11 -3.33
N ASP A 93 -2.00 12.00 -2.83
CA ASP A 93 -1.03 10.97 -3.24
C ASP A 93 -0.79 9.88 -2.19
N TYR A 94 -1.09 10.15 -0.91
CA TYR A 94 -0.83 9.22 0.17
C TYR A 94 -1.77 9.40 1.36
N ILE A 95 -1.86 8.35 2.18
CA ILE A 95 -2.57 8.34 3.47
C ILE A 95 -1.51 8.14 4.56
N LEU A 96 -1.50 9.04 5.54
CA LEU A 96 -0.59 8.98 6.68
C LEU A 96 -1.39 8.55 7.91
N ARG A 97 -0.85 7.59 8.65
CA ARG A 97 -1.40 7.08 9.91
C ARG A 97 -0.41 7.38 11.02
N ASP A 98 -0.77 8.26 11.93
CA ASP A 98 0.00 8.57 13.13
C ASP A 98 -0.67 7.87 14.32
N GLN A 99 -0.04 6.82 14.83
CA GLN A 99 -0.53 6.01 15.92
C GLN A 99 0.11 6.43 17.23
N TYR A 100 -0.73 6.93 18.14
CA TYR A 100 -0.40 7.29 19.51
C TYR A 100 0.78 8.26 19.65
N GLU A 101 1.07 9.06 18.61
CA GLU A 101 2.25 9.95 18.53
C GLU A 101 3.61 9.21 18.66
N VAL A 102 3.61 7.89 18.49
CA VAL A 102 4.80 7.03 18.64
C VAL A 102 5.25 6.45 17.30
N SER A 103 4.29 6.04 16.46
CA SER A 103 4.56 5.38 15.18
C SER A 103 3.82 6.03 14.05
N GLN A 104 4.53 6.31 12.96
CA GLN A 104 3.97 6.92 11.76
C GLN A 104 4.14 5.99 10.57
N ASP A 105 3.02 5.57 9.99
CA ASP A 105 2.98 4.79 8.74
C ASP A 105 2.55 5.70 7.59
N THR A 106 3.20 5.57 6.43
CA THR A 106 2.83 6.30 5.21
C THR A 106 2.49 5.32 4.11
N PHE A 107 1.30 5.45 3.56
CA PHE A 107 0.78 4.60 2.50
C PHE A 107 0.63 5.42 1.23
N TYR A 108 1.48 5.17 0.24
CA TYR A 108 1.48 5.84 -1.06
C TYR A 108 0.35 5.33 -1.96
N ILE A 109 -0.88 5.66 -1.58
CA ILE A 109 -2.09 5.30 -2.31
C ILE A 109 -2.81 6.60 -2.69
N PRO A 110 -2.84 6.94 -3.99
CA PRO A 110 -3.59 8.10 -4.43
C PRO A 110 -5.06 7.93 -4.08
N ASN A 111 -5.65 8.97 -3.49
CA ASN A 111 -7.01 8.92 -2.98
C ASN A 111 -7.72 10.26 -3.21
N ARG A 112 -9.05 10.22 -3.23
CA ARG A 112 -9.87 11.42 -3.39
C ARG A 112 -11.26 11.26 -2.81
N ASP A 113 -11.97 12.40 -2.75
CA ASP A 113 -13.36 12.51 -2.34
C ASP A 113 -13.63 11.88 -0.98
N LEU A 114 -12.76 12.16 0.01
CA LEU A 114 -13.00 11.76 1.39
C LEU A 114 -14.29 12.42 1.89
N ARG A 115 -15.23 11.57 2.29
CA ARG A 115 -16.50 11.96 2.92
C ARG A 115 -16.58 11.30 4.28
N ALA A 116 -16.68 12.13 5.30
CA ALA A 116 -16.99 11.73 6.66
C ALA A 116 -18.42 12.18 6.98
N LEU A 117 -19.29 11.22 7.32
CA LEU A 117 -20.68 11.50 7.68
C LEU A 117 -20.99 11.00 9.09
N PHE A 118 -21.99 11.63 9.69
CA PHE A 118 -22.64 11.19 10.92
C PHE A 118 -24.15 11.28 10.74
N GLU A 119 -24.85 10.17 10.93
CA GLU A 119 -26.31 10.08 10.72
C GLU A 119 -26.78 10.59 9.35
N ASN A 120 -25.96 10.38 8.31
CA ASN A 120 -26.14 10.84 6.92
C ASN A 120 -25.91 12.35 6.67
N GLU A 121 -25.43 13.10 7.66
CA GLU A 121 -25.01 14.49 7.49
C GLU A 121 -23.49 14.58 7.39
N GLU A 122 -22.97 15.46 6.53
CA GLU A 122 -21.52 15.66 6.41
C GLU A 122 -20.94 16.26 7.70
N ALA A 123 -19.93 15.59 8.26
CA ALA A 123 -19.18 16.02 9.43
C ALA A 123 -18.08 17.03 9.03
N THR A 124 -18.46 18.14 8.39
CA THR A 124 -17.53 19.16 7.85
C THR A 124 -16.84 20.01 8.92
N THR A 125 -17.32 19.97 10.17
CA THR A 125 -16.71 20.69 11.29
C THR A 125 -15.75 19.79 12.05
N GLU A 126 -14.55 20.27 12.32
CA GLU A 126 -13.54 19.55 13.11
C GLU A 126 -14.11 19.10 14.46
N GLY A 127 -13.79 17.86 14.83
CA GLY A 127 -14.21 17.26 16.09
C GLY A 127 -15.64 16.72 16.11
N ARG A 128 -16.41 16.83 15.01
CA ARG A 128 -17.70 16.15 14.92
C ARG A 128 -17.50 14.64 14.85
N PRO A 129 -18.35 13.85 15.54
CA PRO A 129 -18.31 12.41 15.42
C PRO A 129 -18.61 11.98 13.98
N VAL A 130 -18.16 10.79 13.61
CA VAL A 130 -18.27 10.21 12.27
C VAL A 130 -18.66 8.74 12.41
N ASP A 131 -19.75 8.32 11.79
CA ASP A 131 -20.18 6.93 11.74
C ASP A 131 -19.94 6.29 10.37
N HIS A 132 -19.72 7.09 9.33
CA HIS A 132 -19.53 6.63 7.97
C HIS A 132 -18.36 7.36 7.30
N ILE A 133 -17.43 6.60 6.73
CA ILE A 133 -16.27 7.15 6.01
C ILE A 133 -16.25 6.51 4.63
N ALA A 134 -16.21 7.34 3.59
CA ALA A 134 -16.11 6.88 2.21
C ALA A 134 -15.08 7.68 1.45
N PHE A 135 -14.25 7.02 0.64
CA PHE A 135 -13.34 7.68 -0.28
C PHE A 135 -13.01 6.75 -1.46
N PHE A 136 -12.42 7.30 -2.51
CA PHE A 136 -11.89 6.52 -3.62
C PHE A 136 -10.38 6.37 -3.48
N ALA A 137 -9.89 5.14 -3.57
CA ALA A 137 -8.46 4.84 -3.68
C ALA A 137 -8.13 4.38 -5.11
N THR A 138 -7.01 4.83 -5.65
CA THR A 138 -6.57 4.51 -7.00
C THR A 138 -5.47 3.46 -6.96
N LEU A 139 -5.65 2.36 -7.69
CA LEU A 139 -4.68 1.28 -7.84
C LEU A 139 -4.59 0.91 -9.33
N LYS A 140 -3.39 1.02 -9.91
CA LYS A 140 -3.13 0.78 -11.35
C LYS A 140 -4.11 1.51 -12.30
N SER A 141 -4.40 2.78 -12.00
CA SER A 141 -5.35 3.63 -12.74
C SER A 141 -6.81 3.18 -12.69
N GLN A 142 -7.14 2.25 -11.79
CA GLN A 142 -8.50 1.86 -11.47
C GLN A 142 -8.87 2.41 -10.08
N GLU A 143 -10.09 2.93 -9.96
CA GLU A 143 -10.59 3.48 -8.71
C GLU A 143 -11.45 2.45 -7.97
N PHE A 144 -11.19 2.35 -6.68
CA PHE A 144 -11.89 1.45 -5.77
C PHE A 144 -12.60 2.29 -4.70
N PRO A 145 -13.93 2.19 -4.57
CA PRO A 145 -14.62 2.83 -3.46
C PRO A 145 -14.33 2.05 -2.17
N LEU A 146 -13.78 2.74 -1.18
CA LEU A 146 -13.58 2.22 0.17
C LEU A 146 -14.60 2.86 1.09
N VAL A 147 -15.36 2.03 1.80
CA VAL A 147 -16.46 2.44 2.67
C VAL A 147 -16.34 1.74 3.99
N TYR A 148 -16.29 2.53 5.06
CA TYR A 148 -16.17 2.07 6.43
C TYR A 148 -17.33 2.61 7.25
N SER A 149 -17.79 1.83 8.22
CA SER A 149 -18.88 2.24 9.11
C SER A 149 -18.59 1.84 10.55
N LYS A 150 -18.75 2.81 11.45
CA LYS A 150 -18.66 2.61 12.89
C LYS A 150 -20.06 2.41 13.45
N HIS A 151 -20.26 1.25 14.07
CA HIS A 151 -21.48 0.94 14.80
C HIS A 151 -21.34 1.46 16.23
N TYR A 152 -21.99 2.58 16.52
CA TYR A 152 -22.15 3.08 17.88
C TYR A 152 -23.33 2.40 18.56
N SER A 153 -23.19 2.08 19.85
CA SER A 153 -24.31 1.63 20.66
C SER A 153 -25.36 2.74 20.83
N SER A 154 -26.59 2.37 21.13
CA SER A 154 -27.67 3.35 21.36
C SER A 154 -27.33 4.36 22.46
N SER A 155 -26.62 3.93 23.51
CA SER A 155 -26.15 4.82 24.58
C SER A 155 -25.12 5.83 24.09
N GLU A 156 -24.18 5.41 23.24
CA GLU A 156 -23.16 6.30 22.67
C GLU A 156 -23.78 7.29 21.69
N LEU A 157 -24.70 6.83 20.82
CA LEU A 157 -25.42 7.71 19.88
C LEU A 157 -26.15 8.83 20.60
N ILE A 158 -26.85 8.53 21.70
CA ILE A 158 -27.55 9.55 22.50
C ILE A 158 -26.56 10.58 23.06
N GLN A 159 -25.40 10.14 23.55
CA GLN A 159 -24.37 11.05 24.06
C GLN A 159 -23.76 11.92 22.94
N LEU A 160 -23.50 11.33 21.77
CA LEU A 160 -22.94 12.03 20.62
C LEU A 160 -23.93 13.04 20.04
N GLN A 161 -25.23 12.71 19.94
CA GLN A 161 -26.26 13.64 19.49
C GLN A 161 -26.40 14.87 20.41
N GLN A 162 -26.20 14.71 21.72
CA GLN A 162 -26.21 15.81 22.68
C GLN A 162 -25.01 16.75 22.51
N LEU A 163 -23.88 16.26 22.01
CA LEU A 163 -22.69 17.07 21.73
C LEU A 163 -22.81 17.89 20.44
N ILE A 164 -23.65 17.46 19.48
CA ILE A 164 -23.78 18.09 18.17
C ILE A 164 -24.82 19.22 18.15
N LYS A 165 -25.84 19.17 19.02
CA LYS A 165 -26.84 20.25 19.12
C LYS A 165 -26.30 21.43 19.92
N PRO A 166 -26.09 22.61 19.33
CA PRO A 166 -25.93 23.82 20.12
C PRO A 166 -27.29 24.16 20.75
N LEU A 167 -27.26 24.69 21.97
CA LEU A 167 -28.40 25.36 22.62
C LEU A 167 -29.03 26.41 21.69
#